data_AF-A0A437CT78-F1
#
_entry.id   AF-A0A437CT78-F1
#
_cell.length_a   1.000
_cell.length_b   1.000
_cell.length_c   1.000
_cell.angle_alpha   90.00
_cell.angle_beta   90.00
_cell.angle_gamma   90.00
#
_symmetry.space_group_name_H-M   'P 1'
#
loop_
_entity.id
_entity.type
_entity.pdbx_description
1 polymer ?
#
loop_
_entity_poly.entity_id
_entity_poly.type
_entity_poly.pdbx_seq_one_letter_code
_entity_poly.pdbx_strand_id
1 'polypeptide(L)'
;MDPVEVSKALIIRRNKEREDTDESLAEFTENCPSFIKIRGYDDVCFSDQEKDFPLAYSLVVHKNAWMVERLLRATYSPVNVYCIHYDQKSPPQFTAAMEGLARCLPNVFIASKRESVFYASISRLQADLNCLQDLVESEVKWKYVINLCGQDFPLRSNVELVSELRKLNGSNMLETSRPSSIKKQRFSFHHELKDVSFEYKKMPIKTDQAKTPPPHGIEMFIGNAYFVLSREFILHMTSSVIAADFFEWSKDTYSPDEHFWATLVRVPGFPGEVARERPDVTDLMSKTRLVKWSYLEGDLYPQCTGEHVRSVCIYGSGELRWLLNYGHWFANKFEPKVDPVLIQCLEERLEQKQRSLFSRTSLTCHKGST
;
A
#
# COMPACT_ATOMS: atom_id res chain seq x y z
N MET A 1 -27.01 11.07 17.25
CA MET A 1 -25.66 10.53 17.56
C MET A 1 -25.69 10.01 18.98
N ASP A 2 -25.09 8.86 19.24
CA ASP A 2 -24.95 8.30 20.58
C ASP A 2 -24.01 9.19 21.42
N PRO A 3 -24.44 9.73 22.58
CA PRO A 3 -23.61 10.57 23.45
C PRO A 3 -22.30 9.91 23.89
N VAL A 4 -22.26 8.58 24.00
CA VAL A 4 -21.05 7.83 24.38
C VAL A 4 -20.01 7.90 23.27
N GLU A 5 -20.43 7.68 22.02
CA GLU A 5 -19.54 7.73 20.85
C GLU A 5 -19.03 9.15 20.59
N VAL A 6 -19.87 10.17 20.84
CA VAL A 6 -19.43 11.58 20.81
C VAL A 6 -18.37 11.84 21.88
N SER A 7 -18.56 11.33 23.09
CA SER A 7 -17.60 11.48 24.18
C SER A 7 -16.25 10.82 23.87
N LYS A 8 -16.26 9.60 23.31
CA LYS A 8 -15.04 8.91 22.85
C LYS A 8 -14.33 9.70 21.75
N ALA A 9 -15.06 10.18 20.74
CA ALA A 9 -14.49 11.00 19.68
C ALA A 9 -13.85 12.28 20.21
N LEU A 10 -14.47 12.93 21.20
CA LEU A 10 -13.91 14.11 21.87
C LEU A 10 -12.63 13.78 22.66
N ILE A 11 -12.56 12.63 23.34
CA ILE A 11 -11.36 12.18 24.05
C ILE A 11 -10.22 11.92 23.05
N ILE A 12 -10.48 11.22 21.94
CA ILE A 12 -9.47 10.97 20.90
C ILE A 12 -8.94 12.29 20.34
N ARG A 13 -9.83 13.25 20.07
CA ARG A 13 -9.44 14.58 19.56
C ARG A 13 -8.64 15.40 20.56
N ARG A 14 -8.90 15.27 21.87
CA ARG A 14 -8.13 15.93 22.95
C ARG A 14 -6.78 15.27 23.19
N ASN A 15 -6.72 13.94 23.15
CA ASN A 15 -5.47 13.18 23.34
C ASN A 15 -4.47 13.36 22.19
N LYS A 16 -4.87 14.01 21.09
CA LYS A 16 -4.00 14.50 20.00
C LYS A 16 -2.82 15.34 20.53
N GLU A 17 -2.91 15.88 21.75
CA GLU A 17 -1.87 16.70 22.39
C GLU A 17 -0.68 15.91 22.98
N ARG A 18 -0.73 14.58 23.09
CA ARG A 18 0.52 13.80 23.22
C ARG A 18 1.04 13.57 21.80
N GLU A 19 1.93 14.44 21.34
CA GLU A 19 2.51 14.33 20.00
C GLU A 19 3.25 12.99 19.87
N ASP A 20 2.61 12.05 19.17
CA ASP A 20 3.19 10.84 18.63
C ASP A 20 4.29 11.22 17.62
N THR A 21 5.51 11.48 18.11
CA THR A 21 6.68 11.82 17.29
C THR A 21 7.39 10.57 16.78
N ASP A 22 8.18 10.70 15.71
CA ASP A 22 8.98 9.59 15.19
C ASP A 22 9.99 9.09 16.25
N GLU A 23 10.56 10.02 17.03
CA GLU A 23 11.43 9.75 18.17
C GLU A 23 10.78 8.85 19.21
N SER A 24 9.53 9.17 19.59
CA SER A 24 8.84 8.42 20.64
C SER A 24 8.59 6.95 20.26
N LEU A 25 8.37 6.66 18.98
CA LEU A 25 8.26 5.27 18.52
C LEU A 25 9.63 4.58 18.47
N ALA A 26 10.68 5.29 18.07
CA ALA A 26 12.05 4.76 18.10
C ALA A 26 12.47 4.37 19.53
N GLU A 27 12.23 5.25 20.51
CA GLU A 27 12.49 4.98 21.93
C GLU A 27 11.63 3.80 22.44
N PHE A 28 10.36 3.75 22.06
CA PHE A 28 9.46 2.70 22.54
C PHE A 28 9.87 1.31 22.05
N THR A 29 10.41 1.22 20.82
CA THR A 29 10.90 -0.03 20.21
C THR A 29 12.32 -0.43 20.67
N GLU A 30 12.92 0.29 21.62
CA GLU A 30 14.14 -0.18 22.31
C GLU A 30 13.84 -1.35 23.25
N ASN A 31 12.62 -1.40 23.82
CA ASN A 31 12.15 -2.50 24.66
C ASN A 31 11.08 -3.31 23.93
N CYS A 32 11.52 -4.21 23.03
CA CYS A 32 10.62 -5.02 22.22
C CYS A 32 9.57 -5.80 23.03
N PRO A 33 9.90 -6.50 24.15
CA PRO A 33 8.89 -7.19 24.96
C PRO A 33 7.76 -6.26 25.45
N SER A 34 8.10 -5.03 25.85
CA SER A 34 7.11 -4.06 26.31
C SER A 34 6.31 -3.49 25.14
N PHE A 35 6.98 -3.14 24.04
CA PHE A 35 6.34 -2.67 22.81
C PHE A 35 5.33 -3.69 22.27
N ILE A 36 5.75 -4.95 22.06
CA ILE A 36 4.92 -6.04 21.55
C ILE A 36 3.67 -6.20 22.41
N LYS A 37 3.84 -6.28 23.73
CA LYS A 37 2.74 -6.49 24.68
C LYS A 37 1.77 -5.32 24.76
N ILE A 38 2.28 -4.08 24.77
CA ILE A 38 1.43 -2.88 24.88
C ILE A 38 0.70 -2.61 23.55
N ARG A 39 1.36 -2.84 22.42
CA ARG A 39 0.75 -2.69 21.09
C ARG A 39 -0.13 -3.88 20.69
N GLY A 40 -0.01 -5.01 21.39
CA GLY A 40 -0.85 -6.20 21.24
C GLY A 40 -0.45 -7.11 20.08
N TYR A 41 0.82 -7.07 19.64
CA TYR A 41 1.31 -7.94 18.55
C TYR A 41 1.36 -9.43 18.95
N ASP A 42 1.47 -9.73 20.25
CA ASP A 42 1.46 -11.09 20.83
C ASP A 42 0.04 -11.67 21.00
N ASP A 43 -1.00 -10.84 20.91
CA ASP A 43 -2.41 -11.24 21.02
C ASP A 43 -3.09 -11.42 19.65
N VAL A 44 -2.32 -11.33 18.56
CA VAL A 44 -2.87 -11.46 17.21
C VAL A 44 -3.20 -12.92 16.89
N CYS A 45 -4.51 -13.19 16.82
CA CYS A 45 -5.07 -14.47 16.40
C CYS A 45 -5.12 -14.62 14.88
N PHE A 46 -4.81 -15.81 14.38
CA PHE A 46 -5.03 -16.21 12.99
C PHE A 46 -5.71 -17.60 12.91
N SER A 47 -6.43 -17.83 11.82
CA SER A 47 -7.11 -19.08 11.49
C SER A 47 -6.22 -20.00 10.64
N ASP A 48 -6.58 -21.28 10.54
CA ASP A 48 -5.91 -22.22 9.63
C ASP A 48 -5.95 -21.74 8.17
N GLN A 49 -7.06 -21.11 7.76
CA GLN A 49 -7.18 -20.51 6.43
C GLN A 49 -6.14 -19.40 6.19
N GLU A 50 -5.88 -18.55 7.18
CA GLU A 50 -4.86 -17.50 7.08
C GLU A 50 -3.45 -18.11 7.09
N LYS A 51 -3.23 -19.14 7.90
CA LYS A 51 -1.96 -19.88 7.95
C LYS A 51 -1.61 -20.54 6.61
N ASP A 52 -2.60 -21.10 5.92
CA ASP A 52 -2.43 -21.77 4.63
C ASP A 52 -2.41 -20.79 3.44
N PHE A 53 -2.71 -19.51 3.68
CA PHE A 53 -2.71 -18.46 2.67
C PHE A 53 -1.96 -17.21 3.14
N PRO A 54 -0.64 -17.29 3.40
CA PRO A 54 0.14 -16.14 3.84
C PRO A 54 0.14 -15.01 2.82
N LEU A 55 0.11 -13.77 3.30
CA LEU A 55 0.21 -12.57 2.48
C LEU A 55 1.58 -11.91 2.67
N ALA A 56 2.05 -11.24 1.62
CA ALA A 56 3.22 -10.39 1.64
C ALA A 56 2.81 -8.91 1.53
N TYR A 57 3.55 -8.04 2.20
CA TYR A 57 3.34 -6.59 2.13
C TYR A 57 4.64 -5.86 1.75
N SER A 58 4.55 -4.97 0.76
CA SER A 58 5.59 -3.99 0.41
C SER A 58 5.17 -2.62 0.94
N LEU A 59 5.84 -2.10 1.96
CA LEU A 59 5.54 -0.82 2.59
C LEU A 59 6.58 0.22 2.15
N VAL A 60 6.20 1.11 1.21
CA VAL A 60 7.08 2.23 0.78
C VAL A 60 6.72 3.49 1.58
N VAL A 61 7.60 3.89 2.50
CA VAL A 61 7.30 4.89 3.56
C VAL A 61 8.40 5.95 3.67
N HIS A 62 8.09 7.12 4.23
CA HIS A 62 9.09 8.18 4.39
C HIS A 62 8.90 9.17 5.55
N LYS A 63 7.77 9.12 6.27
CA LYS A 63 7.45 10.01 7.42
C LYS A 63 6.30 9.44 8.25
N ASN A 64 6.02 10.06 9.40
CA ASN A 64 4.91 9.74 10.30
C ASN A 64 4.98 8.28 10.78
N ALA A 65 6.01 7.93 11.53
CA ALA A 65 6.32 6.57 11.95
C ALA A 65 5.16 5.89 12.69
N TRP A 66 4.43 6.63 13.53
CA TRP A 66 3.23 6.12 14.21
C TRP A 66 2.09 5.76 13.25
N MET A 67 1.93 6.49 12.14
CA MET A 67 0.93 6.10 11.13
C MET A 67 1.35 4.80 10.43
N VAL A 68 2.65 4.63 10.15
CA VAL A 68 3.19 3.38 9.60
C VAL A 68 3.00 2.22 10.58
N GLU A 69 3.27 2.42 11.88
CA GLU A 69 3.02 1.41 12.91
C GLU A 69 1.54 1.05 13.01
N ARG A 70 0.63 2.02 12.98
CA ARG A 70 -0.82 1.75 13.01
C ARG A 70 -1.28 0.97 11.79
N LEU A 71 -0.77 1.29 10.60
CA LEU A 71 -1.01 0.53 9.38
C LEU A 71 -0.46 -0.90 9.50
N LEU A 72 0.77 -1.05 9.97
CA LEU A 72 1.40 -2.35 10.19
C LEU A 72 0.58 -3.17 11.17
N ARG A 73 0.24 -2.63 12.34
CA ARG A 73 -0.60 -3.27 13.36
C ARG A 73 -1.96 -3.71 12.81
N ALA A 74 -2.65 -2.85 12.06
CA ALA A 74 -3.96 -3.15 11.49
C ALA A 74 -3.92 -4.24 10.41
N THR A 75 -2.76 -4.49 9.81
CA THR A 75 -2.54 -5.53 8.79
C THR A 75 -1.73 -6.72 9.31
N TYR A 76 -1.19 -6.65 10.53
CA TYR A 76 -0.22 -7.61 11.05
C TYR A 76 -0.88 -8.97 11.26
N SER A 77 -0.17 -10.01 10.85
CA SER A 77 -0.46 -11.40 11.15
C SER A 77 0.85 -12.15 11.30
N PRO A 78 1.01 -13.02 12.31
CA PRO A 78 2.23 -13.81 12.52
C PRO A 78 2.60 -14.72 11.34
N VAL A 79 1.63 -15.06 10.49
CA VAL A 79 1.84 -15.95 9.33
C VAL A 79 2.18 -15.20 8.05
N ASN A 80 2.00 -13.87 8.01
CA ASN A 80 2.33 -13.02 6.87
C ASN A 80 3.81 -12.59 6.88
N VAL A 81 4.24 -11.84 5.88
CA VAL A 81 5.59 -11.25 5.81
C VAL A 81 5.54 -9.80 5.31
N TYR A 82 6.37 -8.93 5.88
CA TYR A 82 6.34 -7.49 5.65
C TYR A 82 7.73 -6.97 5.31
N CYS A 83 7.86 -6.33 4.15
CA CYS A 83 9.04 -5.57 3.77
C CYS A 83 8.77 -4.07 3.94
N ILE A 84 9.64 -3.38 4.67
CA ILE A 84 9.61 -1.92 4.80
C ILE A 84 10.73 -1.33 3.96
N HIS A 85 10.36 -0.57 2.94
CA HIS A 85 11.26 0.32 2.22
C HIS A 85 11.05 1.75 2.73
N TYR A 86 11.91 2.23 3.63
CA TYR A 86 11.95 3.65 3.96
C TYR A 86 12.85 4.42 2.98
N ASP A 87 12.49 5.66 2.67
CA ASP A 87 13.28 6.56 1.82
C ASP A 87 14.62 6.90 2.50
N GLN A 88 15.73 6.81 1.76
CA GLN A 88 17.06 7.18 2.28
C GLN A 88 17.16 8.64 2.73
N LYS A 89 16.26 9.51 2.25
CA LYS A 89 16.18 10.92 2.60
C LYS A 89 15.35 11.19 3.86
N SER A 90 14.75 10.17 4.46
CA SER A 90 13.94 10.33 5.67
C SER A 90 14.78 10.76 6.88
N PRO A 91 14.19 11.48 7.84
CA PRO A 91 14.89 11.88 9.07
C PRO A 91 15.43 10.66 9.85
N PRO A 92 16.58 10.79 10.55
CA PRO A 92 17.18 9.70 11.32
C PRO A 92 16.23 9.05 12.34
N GLN A 93 15.34 9.85 12.94
CA GLN A 93 14.41 9.38 13.96
C GLN A 93 13.29 8.54 13.35
N PHE A 94 12.84 8.91 12.15
CA PHE A 94 11.94 8.07 11.36
C PHE A 94 12.59 6.73 10.99
N THR A 95 13.84 6.75 10.50
CA THR A 95 14.53 5.52 10.11
C THR A 95 14.81 4.62 11.31
N ALA A 96 15.18 5.20 12.46
CA ALA A 96 15.36 4.47 13.71
C ALA A 96 14.06 3.80 14.18
N ALA A 97 12.92 4.48 14.04
CA ALA A 97 11.62 3.88 14.35
C ALA A 97 11.29 2.69 13.43
N MET A 98 11.53 2.80 12.12
CA MET A 98 11.31 1.70 11.18
C MET A 98 12.21 0.50 11.48
N GLU A 99 13.49 0.73 11.77
CA GLU A 99 14.44 -0.31 12.18
C GLU A 99 14.05 -0.94 13.52
N GLY A 100 13.53 -0.16 14.46
CA GLY A 100 12.99 -0.65 15.72
C GLY A 100 11.79 -1.58 15.52
N LEU A 101 10.85 -1.23 14.63
CA LEU A 101 9.73 -2.11 14.26
C LEU A 101 10.22 -3.45 13.69
N ALA A 102 11.14 -3.41 12.72
CA ALA A 102 11.70 -4.61 12.12
C ALA A 102 12.49 -5.47 13.12
N ARG A 103 13.18 -4.84 14.08
CA ARG A 103 13.89 -5.56 15.14
C ARG A 103 12.93 -6.25 16.11
N CYS A 104 11.78 -5.64 16.42
CA CYS A 104 10.82 -6.18 17.38
C CYS A 104 9.85 -7.21 16.80
N LEU A 105 9.67 -7.27 15.47
CA LEU A 105 8.67 -8.12 14.84
C LEU A 105 9.36 -9.11 13.87
N PRO A 106 9.32 -10.43 14.14
CA PRO A 106 10.20 -11.41 13.47
C PRO A 106 9.93 -11.60 11.98
N ASN A 107 8.72 -11.27 11.51
CA ASN A 107 8.31 -11.36 10.11
C ASN A 107 8.24 -9.99 9.40
N VAL A 108 8.85 -8.97 10.00
CA VAL A 108 8.99 -7.63 9.44
C VAL A 108 10.47 -7.34 9.22
N PHE A 109 10.85 -6.91 8.03
CA PHE A 109 12.24 -6.60 7.72
C PHE A 109 12.37 -5.32 6.90
N ILE A 110 13.55 -4.71 6.95
CA ILE A 110 13.89 -3.56 6.11
C ILE A 110 14.43 -4.05 4.77
N ALA A 111 13.97 -3.43 3.68
CA ALA A 111 14.46 -3.73 2.34
C ALA A 111 16.01 -3.68 2.28
N SER A 112 16.60 -4.71 1.68
CA SER A 112 18.05 -4.87 1.51
C SER A 112 18.65 -3.70 0.71
N LYS A 113 17.89 -3.19 -0.27
CA LYS A 113 18.20 -2.00 -1.06
C LYS A 113 17.14 -0.93 -0.83
N ARG A 114 17.60 0.27 -0.50
CA ARG A 114 16.75 1.46 -0.27
C ARG A 114 17.10 2.54 -1.27
N GLU A 115 16.08 3.18 -1.81
CA GLU A 115 16.16 4.24 -2.80
C GLU A 115 15.96 5.62 -2.17
N SER A 116 16.61 6.62 -2.76
CA SER A 116 16.19 8.01 -2.62
C SER A 116 15.01 8.27 -3.55
N VAL A 117 13.78 8.18 -3.03
CA VAL A 117 12.56 8.28 -3.85
C VAL A 117 12.24 9.73 -4.23
N PHE A 118 12.15 10.01 -5.52
CA PHE A 118 11.74 11.31 -6.06
C PHE A 118 10.35 11.22 -6.69
N TYR A 119 9.55 12.27 -6.53
CA TYR A 119 8.19 12.29 -7.05
C TYR A 119 8.15 12.09 -8.57
N ALA A 120 7.23 11.24 -9.03
CA ALA A 120 7.04 10.83 -10.43
C ALA A 120 8.27 10.17 -11.10
N SER A 121 9.35 9.90 -10.36
CA SER A 121 10.56 9.26 -10.88
C SER A 121 10.48 7.74 -10.78
N ILE A 122 11.26 7.05 -11.62
CA ILE A 122 11.50 5.60 -11.54
C ILE A 122 11.89 5.09 -10.16
N SER A 123 12.52 5.93 -9.33
CA SER A 123 12.89 5.57 -7.95
C SER A 123 11.69 5.12 -7.11
N ARG A 124 10.47 5.61 -7.36
CA ARG A 124 9.26 5.08 -6.70
C ARG A 124 8.97 3.64 -7.10
N LEU A 125 9.08 3.31 -8.38
CA LEU A 125 8.88 1.95 -8.88
C LEU A 125 9.99 1.01 -8.38
N GLN A 126 11.25 1.47 -8.42
CA GLN A 126 12.41 0.71 -7.91
C GLN A 126 12.27 0.36 -6.43
N ALA A 127 11.72 1.26 -5.61
CA ALA A 127 11.47 1.00 -4.19
C ALA A 127 10.54 -0.21 -3.95
N ASP A 128 9.47 -0.35 -4.74
CA ASP A 128 8.61 -1.53 -4.68
C ASP A 128 9.36 -2.77 -5.18
N LEU A 129 10.08 -2.67 -6.31
CA LEU A 129 10.84 -3.80 -6.88
C LEU A 129 11.90 -4.34 -5.90
N ASN A 130 12.56 -3.46 -5.14
CA ASN A 130 13.53 -3.87 -4.11
C ASN A 130 12.85 -4.72 -3.02
N CYS A 131 11.70 -4.27 -2.51
CA CYS A 131 10.95 -5.07 -1.54
C CYS A 131 10.44 -6.38 -2.14
N LEU A 132 9.96 -6.37 -3.38
CA LEU A 132 9.47 -7.57 -4.06
C LEU A 132 10.57 -8.61 -4.24
N GLN A 133 11.80 -8.19 -4.54
CA GLN A 133 12.96 -9.08 -4.63
C GLN A 133 13.23 -9.78 -3.29
N ASP A 134 13.30 -9.02 -2.19
CA ASP A 134 13.55 -9.59 -0.87
C ASP A 134 12.39 -10.50 -0.41
N LEU A 135 11.14 -10.13 -0.71
CA LEU A 135 9.96 -10.93 -0.38
C LEU A 135 9.97 -12.28 -1.11
N VAL A 136 10.46 -12.35 -2.36
CA VAL A 136 10.58 -13.61 -3.11
C VAL A 136 11.52 -14.59 -2.40
N GLU A 137 12.58 -14.07 -1.79
CA GLU A 137 13.62 -14.83 -1.08
C GLU A 137 13.18 -15.27 0.32
N SER A 138 12.06 -14.73 0.84
CA SER A 138 11.51 -15.13 2.13
C SER A 138 11.22 -16.64 2.23
N GLU A 139 11.44 -17.18 3.42
CA GLU A 139 11.03 -18.54 3.77
C GLU A 139 9.51 -18.70 3.74
N VAL A 140 8.77 -17.62 4.05
CA VAL A 140 7.30 -17.59 4.00
C VAL A 140 6.84 -17.74 2.55
N LYS A 141 6.12 -18.83 2.25
CA LYS A 141 5.56 -19.09 0.91
C LYS A 141 4.22 -18.41 0.73
N TRP A 142 4.27 -17.07 0.74
CA TRP A 142 3.12 -16.20 0.53
C TRP A 142 2.44 -16.40 -0.82
N LYS A 143 1.18 -15.99 -0.92
CA LYS A 143 0.31 -16.22 -2.09
C LYS A 143 0.11 -14.97 -2.93
N TYR A 144 -0.08 -13.84 -2.26
CA TYR A 144 -0.23 -12.53 -2.88
C TYR A 144 0.62 -11.50 -2.16
N VAL A 145 1.15 -10.56 -2.93
CA VAL A 145 1.79 -9.35 -2.41
C VAL A 145 0.88 -8.15 -2.61
N ILE A 146 0.82 -7.29 -1.59
CA ILE A 146 0.07 -6.04 -1.58
C ILE A 146 1.07 -4.92 -1.32
N ASN A 147 1.17 -3.93 -2.21
CA ASN A 147 1.96 -2.75 -1.91
C ASN A 147 1.11 -1.66 -1.23
N LEU A 148 1.71 -0.95 -0.29
CA LEU A 148 1.09 0.11 0.49
C LEU A 148 2.09 1.26 0.67
N CYS A 149 1.56 2.45 0.91
CA CYS A 149 2.31 3.61 1.38
C CYS A 149 1.91 3.97 2.82
N GLY A 150 2.70 4.83 3.47
CA GLY A 150 2.49 5.19 4.88
C GLY A 150 1.20 5.96 5.20
N GLN A 151 0.37 6.28 4.21
CA GLN A 151 -0.93 6.95 4.39
C GLN A 151 -2.11 6.08 3.94
N ASP A 152 -1.87 4.80 3.67
CA ASP A 152 -2.91 3.83 3.40
C ASP A 152 -3.51 3.27 4.70
N PHE A 153 -4.73 2.73 4.61
CA PHE A 153 -5.33 1.97 5.70
C PHE A 153 -6.21 0.82 5.19
N PRO A 154 -6.21 -0.35 5.85
CA PRO A 154 -7.08 -1.47 5.49
C PRO A 154 -8.56 -1.16 5.72
N LEU A 155 -9.41 -1.78 4.90
CA LEU A 155 -10.88 -1.76 5.01
C LEU A 155 -11.47 -3.16 5.23
N ARG A 156 -10.60 -4.18 5.30
CA ARG A 156 -10.92 -5.58 5.54
C ARG A 156 -9.98 -6.14 6.59
N SER A 157 -10.49 -6.99 7.48
CA SER A 157 -9.62 -7.72 8.40
C SER A 157 -8.79 -8.76 7.63
N ASN A 158 -7.73 -9.30 8.24
CA ASN A 158 -6.85 -10.25 7.53
C ASN A 158 -7.62 -11.49 7.03
N VAL A 159 -8.53 -12.05 7.84
CA VAL A 159 -9.36 -13.20 7.42
C VAL A 159 -10.33 -12.84 6.28
N GLU A 160 -10.92 -11.63 6.30
CA GLU A 160 -11.77 -11.15 5.20
C GLU A 160 -10.94 -10.99 3.92
N LEU A 161 -9.75 -10.41 4.03
CA LEU A 161 -8.85 -10.19 2.90
C LEU A 161 -8.38 -11.52 2.31
N VAL A 162 -7.93 -12.47 3.13
CA VAL A 162 -7.55 -13.82 2.68
C VAL A 162 -8.72 -14.50 1.96
N SER A 163 -9.95 -14.41 2.50
CA SER A 163 -11.14 -14.96 1.85
C SER A 163 -11.41 -14.34 0.48
N GLU A 164 -11.21 -13.03 0.34
CA GLU A 164 -11.36 -12.32 -0.93
C GLU A 164 -10.26 -12.68 -1.93
N LEU A 165 -8.99 -12.72 -1.50
CA LEU A 165 -7.85 -12.99 -2.38
C LEU A 165 -7.83 -14.45 -2.86
N ARG A 166 -8.32 -15.41 -2.06
CA ARG A 166 -8.53 -16.79 -2.53
C ARG A 166 -9.47 -16.86 -3.73
N LYS A 167 -10.47 -15.99 -3.82
CA LYS A 167 -11.42 -15.95 -4.95
C LYS A 167 -10.79 -15.45 -6.24
N LEU A 168 -9.64 -14.77 -6.19
CA LEU A 168 -8.90 -14.37 -7.39
C LEU A 168 -8.30 -15.58 -8.12
N ASN A 169 -8.11 -16.71 -7.42
CA ASN A 169 -7.67 -17.98 -8.00
C ASN A 169 -6.44 -17.84 -8.93
N GLY A 170 -5.41 -17.13 -8.46
CA GLY A 170 -4.18 -16.87 -9.21
C GLY A 170 -4.21 -15.63 -10.11
N SER A 171 -5.38 -15.04 -10.34
CA SER A 171 -5.52 -13.76 -11.07
C SER A 171 -4.96 -12.59 -10.27
N ASN A 172 -4.48 -11.57 -10.96
CA ASN A 172 -4.03 -10.32 -10.34
C ASN A 172 -5.16 -9.28 -10.27
N MET A 173 -5.02 -8.30 -9.38
CA MET A 173 -5.96 -7.19 -9.26
C MET A 173 -5.20 -5.86 -9.16
N LEU A 174 -5.48 -4.95 -10.09
CA LEU A 174 -5.00 -3.57 -10.13
C LEU A 174 -5.78 -2.79 -11.18
N GLU A 175 -5.67 -1.47 -11.12
CA GLU A 175 -6.16 -0.60 -12.20
C GLU A 175 -5.32 -0.83 -13.46
N THR A 176 -5.98 -1.07 -14.58
CA THR A 176 -5.33 -1.18 -15.88
C THR A 176 -6.30 -0.82 -16.99
N SER A 177 -6.05 0.33 -17.61
CA SER A 177 -6.93 0.97 -18.58
C SER A 177 -6.15 1.49 -19.78
N ARG A 178 -6.83 1.69 -20.91
CA ARG A 178 -6.19 2.24 -22.11
C ARG A 178 -5.80 3.70 -21.87
N PRO A 179 -4.62 4.13 -22.33
CA PRO A 179 -4.11 5.47 -22.03
C PRO A 179 -4.88 6.55 -22.79
N SER A 180 -5.29 7.59 -22.07
CA SER A 180 -5.77 8.85 -22.67
C SER A 180 -4.65 9.56 -23.44
N SER A 181 -5.01 10.47 -24.35
CA SER A 181 -4.03 11.28 -25.11
C SER A 181 -3.06 12.04 -24.20
N ILE A 182 -3.54 12.54 -23.06
CA ILE A 182 -2.75 13.27 -22.07
C ILE A 182 -1.77 12.32 -21.37
N LYS A 183 -2.23 11.14 -20.92
CA LYS A 183 -1.38 10.17 -20.21
C LYS A 183 -0.34 9.55 -21.14
N LYS A 184 -0.61 9.40 -22.45
CA LYS A 184 0.39 8.95 -23.45
C LYS A 184 1.65 9.82 -23.45
N GLN A 185 1.51 11.13 -23.27
CA GLN A 185 2.65 12.06 -23.25
C GLN A 185 3.70 11.72 -22.19
N ARG A 186 3.30 11.05 -21.09
CA ARG A 186 4.20 10.67 -19.99
C ARG A 186 5.25 9.62 -20.38
N PHE A 187 4.98 8.83 -21.41
CA PHE A 187 5.86 7.76 -21.85
C PHE A 187 6.20 7.83 -23.35
N SER A 188 5.71 8.85 -24.07
CA SER A 188 6.12 9.12 -25.47
C SER A 188 7.40 9.93 -25.59
N PHE A 189 7.88 10.57 -24.51
CA PHE A 189 9.05 11.43 -24.50
C PHE A 189 9.99 11.05 -23.36
N HIS A 190 11.29 11.29 -23.55
CA HIS A 190 12.29 11.16 -22.50
C HIS A 190 12.07 12.24 -21.44
N HIS A 191 12.28 11.88 -20.17
CA HIS A 191 12.21 12.77 -19.04
C HIS A 191 13.51 12.71 -18.25
N GLU A 192 14.02 13.88 -17.88
CA GLU A 192 15.25 14.01 -17.11
C GLU A 192 14.93 14.52 -15.70
N LEU A 193 15.55 13.90 -14.69
CA LEU A 193 15.39 14.35 -13.31
C LEU A 193 16.13 15.68 -13.11
N LYS A 194 15.39 16.77 -12.91
CA LYS A 194 15.94 18.12 -12.70
C LYS A 194 15.54 18.67 -11.33
N ASP A 195 16.38 19.55 -10.81
CA ASP A 195 16.06 20.30 -9.59
C ASP A 195 14.87 21.23 -9.84
N VAL A 196 13.95 21.27 -8.88
CA VAL A 196 12.73 22.10 -8.93
C VAL A 196 12.49 22.79 -7.60
N SER A 197 11.84 23.96 -7.65
CA SER A 197 11.49 24.72 -6.45
C SER A 197 10.34 24.08 -5.68
N PHE A 198 10.41 24.20 -4.35
CA PHE A 198 9.40 23.81 -3.35
C PHE A 198 8.92 22.33 -3.37
N GLU A 199 8.95 21.71 -2.18
CA GLU A 199 8.47 20.35 -1.87
C GLU A 199 9.24 19.18 -2.50
N TYR A 200 9.38 19.10 -3.82
CA TYR A 200 9.85 17.88 -4.48
C TYR A 200 11.38 17.75 -4.56
N LYS A 201 12.12 18.86 -4.42
CA LYS A 201 13.57 19.02 -4.66
C LYS A 201 14.00 18.65 -6.09
N LYS A 202 13.59 17.48 -6.59
CA LYS A 202 13.81 16.99 -7.96
C LYS A 202 12.54 16.36 -8.52
N MET A 203 12.31 16.51 -9.82
CA MET A 203 11.25 15.79 -10.55
C MET A 203 11.63 15.55 -12.02
N PRO A 204 11.08 14.51 -12.67
CA PRO A 204 11.29 14.31 -14.10
C PRO A 204 10.63 15.42 -14.92
N ILE A 205 11.42 16.10 -15.74
CA ILE A 205 10.96 17.13 -16.67
C ILE A 205 11.03 16.57 -18.08
N LYS A 206 9.91 16.72 -18.81
CA LYS A 206 9.78 16.27 -20.20
C LYS A 206 10.82 16.97 -21.08
N THR A 207 11.49 16.21 -21.92
CA THR A 207 12.38 16.72 -22.98
C THR A 207 11.66 16.71 -24.34
N ASP A 208 12.28 17.30 -25.36
CA ASP A 208 11.78 17.25 -26.74
C ASP A 208 12.16 15.94 -27.47
N GLN A 209 12.91 15.05 -26.82
CA GLN A 209 13.31 13.78 -27.40
C GLN A 209 12.18 12.76 -27.28
N ALA A 210 11.68 12.28 -28.42
CA ALA A 210 10.70 11.20 -28.47
C ALA A 210 11.34 9.85 -28.09
N LYS A 211 10.61 9.02 -27.35
CA LYS A 211 11.02 7.65 -27.04
C LYS A 211 10.73 6.71 -28.19
N THR A 212 11.52 5.65 -28.31
CA THR A 212 11.16 4.49 -29.14
C THR A 212 9.92 3.79 -28.58
N PRO A 213 9.18 3.04 -29.40
CA PRO A 213 8.13 2.16 -28.90
C PRO A 213 8.66 1.21 -27.80
N PRO A 214 7.81 0.80 -26.84
CA PRO A 214 8.17 -0.21 -25.86
C PRO A 214 8.75 -1.48 -26.53
N PRO A 215 9.72 -2.15 -25.89
CA PRO A 215 10.32 -3.36 -26.45
C PRO A 215 9.28 -4.49 -26.55
N HIS A 216 9.63 -5.55 -27.29
CA HIS A 216 8.82 -6.79 -27.39
C HIS A 216 7.38 -6.62 -27.91
N GLY A 217 7.08 -5.50 -28.59
CA GLY A 217 5.72 -5.22 -29.05
C GLY A 217 4.72 -5.06 -27.90
N ILE A 218 5.19 -4.57 -26.74
CA ILE A 218 4.34 -4.31 -25.58
C ILE A 218 3.33 -3.20 -25.92
N GLU A 219 2.06 -3.48 -25.67
CA GLU A 219 1.00 -2.48 -25.72
C GLU A 219 0.88 -1.78 -24.36
N MET A 220 0.90 -0.45 -24.35
CA MET A 220 0.89 0.34 -23.12
C MET A 220 -0.50 0.47 -22.51
N PHE A 221 -0.57 0.27 -21.20
CA PHE A 221 -1.73 0.55 -20.36
C PHE A 221 -1.34 1.47 -19.21
N ILE A 222 -2.33 2.13 -18.61
CA ILE A 222 -2.15 3.02 -17.45
C ILE A 222 -3.01 2.55 -16.28
N GLY A 223 -2.60 2.94 -15.09
CA GLY A 223 -3.36 2.75 -13.86
C GLY A 223 -2.77 3.62 -12.76
N ASN A 224 -2.70 3.05 -11.57
CA ASN A 224 -2.06 3.67 -10.42
C ASN A 224 -0.91 2.77 -9.89
N ALA A 225 -0.20 3.28 -8.89
CA ALA A 225 0.95 2.59 -8.31
C ALA A 225 0.59 1.36 -7.47
N TYR A 226 -0.69 1.11 -7.17
CA TYR A 226 -1.13 0.13 -6.18
C TYR A 226 -1.68 -1.15 -6.80
N PHE A 227 -1.21 -2.29 -6.29
CA PHE A 227 -1.51 -3.59 -6.84
C PHE A 227 -1.72 -4.66 -5.78
N VAL A 228 -2.40 -5.73 -6.20
CA VAL A 228 -2.37 -7.04 -5.55
C VAL A 228 -1.99 -8.07 -6.59
N LEU A 229 -0.79 -8.63 -6.45
CA LEU A 229 -0.18 -9.51 -7.45
C LEU A 229 0.11 -10.88 -6.83
N SER A 230 -0.10 -11.94 -7.60
CA SER A 230 0.22 -13.31 -7.17
C SER A 230 1.72 -13.53 -7.06
N ARG A 231 2.14 -14.47 -6.21
CA ARG A 231 3.56 -14.82 -6.08
C ARG A 231 4.14 -15.34 -7.39
N GLU A 232 3.35 -16.08 -8.14
CA GLU A 232 3.71 -16.62 -9.46
C GLU A 232 3.98 -15.49 -10.46
N PHE A 233 3.16 -14.42 -10.45
CA PHE A 233 3.39 -13.25 -11.29
C PHE A 233 4.73 -12.58 -10.96
N ILE A 234 5.02 -12.36 -9.66
CA ILE A 234 6.27 -11.74 -9.23
C ILE A 234 7.49 -12.61 -9.60
N LEU A 235 7.43 -13.91 -9.33
CA LEU A 235 8.50 -14.85 -9.70
C LEU A 235 8.79 -14.84 -11.20
N HIS A 236 7.73 -14.89 -12.01
CA HIS A 236 7.87 -14.81 -13.46
C HIS A 236 8.51 -13.48 -13.87
N MET A 237 7.99 -12.35 -13.37
CA MET A 237 8.49 -11.01 -13.65
C MET A 237 10.00 -10.88 -13.33
N THR A 238 10.46 -11.34 -12.16
CA THR A 238 11.87 -11.28 -11.75
C THR A 238 12.82 -12.03 -12.69
N SER A 239 12.33 -13.08 -13.36
CA SER A 239 13.12 -13.88 -14.32
C SER A 239 12.90 -13.52 -15.78
N SER A 240 11.97 -12.60 -16.08
CA SER A 240 11.53 -12.30 -17.44
C SER A 240 12.36 -11.20 -18.08
N VAL A 241 12.98 -11.52 -19.22
CA VAL A 241 13.67 -10.52 -20.07
C VAL A 241 12.71 -9.43 -20.54
N ILE A 242 11.43 -9.76 -20.76
CA ILE A 242 10.40 -8.79 -21.16
C ILE A 242 10.20 -7.75 -20.05
N ALA A 243 10.09 -8.19 -18.80
CA ALA A 243 9.92 -7.29 -17.66
C ALA A 243 11.17 -6.43 -17.42
N ALA A 244 12.37 -7.04 -17.53
CA ALA A 244 13.63 -6.34 -17.37
C ALA A 244 13.82 -5.24 -18.43
N ASP A 245 13.65 -5.58 -19.72
CA ASP A 245 13.79 -4.61 -20.82
C ASP A 245 12.74 -3.50 -20.74
N PHE A 246 11.51 -3.84 -20.33
CA PHE A 246 10.46 -2.85 -20.14
C PHE A 246 10.76 -1.92 -18.95
N PHE A 247 11.31 -2.45 -17.86
CA PHE A 247 11.77 -1.63 -16.74
C PHE A 247 12.87 -0.64 -17.16
N GLU A 248 13.87 -1.12 -17.89
CA GLU A 248 14.93 -0.28 -18.45
C GLU A 248 14.36 0.81 -19.37
N TRP A 249 13.43 0.44 -20.25
CA TRP A 249 12.74 1.40 -21.12
C TRP A 249 11.93 2.44 -20.34
N SER A 250 11.38 2.08 -19.17
CA SER A 250 10.56 2.98 -18.34
C SER A 250 11.38 3.97 -17.49
N LYS A 251 12.70 3.83 -17.37
CA LYS A 251 13.54 4.62 -16.44
C LYS A 251 13.44 6.14 -16.62
N ASP A 252 13.27 6.59 -17.85
CA ASP A 252 13.23 8.00 -18.25
C ASP A 252 11.81 8.41 -18.73
N THR A 253 10.79 7.78 -18.17
CA THR A 253 9.38 8.19 -18.32
C THR A 253 8.90 8.98 -17.11
N TYR A 254 7.74 9.62 -17.22
CA TYR A 254 7.08 10.30 -16.10
C TYR A 254 6.07 9.40 -15.42
N SER A 255 6.19 9.24 -14.10
CA SER A 255 5.36 8.35 -13.27
C SER A 255 5.30 6.91 -13.82
N PRO A 256 6.44 6.20 -13.95
CA PRO A 256 6.46 4.81 -14.41
C PRO A 256 5.65 3.85 -13.55
N ASP A 257 5.49 4.15 -12.27
CA ASP A 257 4.61 3.43 -11.35
C ASP A 257 3.13 3.43 -11.79
N GLU A 258 2.69 4.43 -12.56
CA GLU A 258 1.32 4.52 -13.10
C GLU A 258 1.12 3.84 -14.46
N HIS A 259 2.13 3.17 -15.02
CA HIS A 259 1.96 2.42 -16.27
C HIS A 259 2.71 1.10 -16.32
N PHE A 260 3.76 0.91 -15.52
CA PHE A 260 4.56 -0.32 -15.50
C PHE A 260 3.72 -1.53 -15.09
N TRP A 261 3.06 -1.46 -13.94
CA TRP A 261 2.21 -2.54 -13.42
C TRP A 261 0.99 -2.80 -14.31
N ALA A 262 0.30 -1.72 -14.68
CA ALA A 262 -0.89 -1.78 -15.52
C ALA A 262 -0.60 -2.39 -16.91
N THR A 263 0.61 -2.18 -17.43
CA THR A 263 1.07 -2.75 -18.69
C THR A 263 1.50 -4.19 -18.54
N LEU A 264 2.36 -4.52 -17.57
CA LEU A 264 2.88 -5.87 -17.38
C LEU A 264 1.79 -6.90 -17.09
N VAL A 265 0.75 -6.53 -16.31
CA VAL A 265 -0.36 -7.45 -16.06
C VAL A 265 -1.14 -7.80 -17.33
N ARG A 266 -0.99 -7.05 -18.42
CA ARG A 266 -1.64 -7.32 -19.72
C ARG A 266 -0.67 -7.86 -20.77
N VAL A 267 0.54 -8.29 -20.39
CA VAL A 267 1.46 -8.97 -21.30
C VAL A 267 1.09 -10.46 -21.39
N PRO A 268 0.77 -10.99 -22.59
CA PRO A 268 0.41 -12.39 -22.77
C PRO A 268 1.50 -13.34 -22.27
N GLY A 269 1.10 -14.38 -21.56
CA GLY A 269 1.96 -15.35 -20.91
C GLY A 269 2.33 -15.01 -19.47
N PHE A 270 1.97 -13.85 -18.93
CA PHE A 270 2.23 -13.54 -17.52
C PHE A 270 1.21 -14.24 -16.60
N PRO A 271 1.63 -14.86 -15.49
CA PRO A 271 0.72 -15.55 -14.58
C PRO A 271 -0.37 -14.63 -14.02
N GLY A 272 -1.64 -15.01 -14.17
CA GLY A 272 -2.76 -14.21 -13.65
C GLY A 272 -3.00 -12.90 -14.43
N GLU A 273 -2.57 -12.83 -15.68
CA GLU A 273 -2.75 -11.67 -16.55
C GLU A 273 -4.22 -11.25 -16.71
N VAL A 274 -4.41 -9.97 -17.03
CA VAL A 274 -5.65 -9.44 -17.56
C VAL A 274 -5.49 -9.35 -19.07
N ALA A 275 -6.19 -10.22 -19.82
CA ALA A 275 -6.08 -10.25 -21.29
C ALA A 275 -6.31 -8.86 -21.92
N ARG A 276 -5.54 -8.53 -22.96
CA ARG A 276 -5.51 -7.19 -23.59
C ARG A 276 -6.86 -6.77 -24.14
N GLU A 277 -7.62 -7.73 -24.66
CA GLU A 277 -8.93 -7.55 -25.26
C GLU A 277 -10.01 -7.26 -24.21
N ARG A 278 -9.74 -7.56 -22.94
CA ARG A 278 -10.70 -7.29 -21.87
C ARG A 278 -10.90 -5.78 -21.70
N PRO A 279 -12.12 -5.36 -21.28
CA PRO A 279 -12.39 -3.98 -20.93
C PRO A 279 -11.40 -3.43 -19.90
N ASP A 280 -11.34 -2.10 -19.86
CA ASP A 280 -10.56 -1.38 -18.88
C ASP A 280 -11.02 -1.71 -17.46
N VAL A 281 -10.07 -1.84 -16.54
CA VAL A 281 -10.31 -1.97 -15.10
C VAL A 281 -9.99 -0.63 -14.48
N THR A 282 -11.02 0.12 -14.13
CA THR A 282 -10.88 1.44 -13.49
C THR A 282 -10.47 1.32 -12.03
N ASP A 283 -10.08 2.42 -11.42
CA ASP A 283 -9.79 2.53 -9.98
C ASP A 283 -10.98 2.10 -9.08
N LEU A 284 -12.22 2.41 -9.48
CA LEU A 284 -13.41 2.01 -8.75
C LEU A 284 -13.78 0.52 -8.96
N MET A 285 -13.36 -0.08 -10.07
CA MET A 285 -13.52 -1.51 -10.32
C MET A 285 -12.41 -2.34 -9.64
N SER A 286 -11.18 -1.80 -9.63
CA SER A 286 -10.06 -2.38 -8.90
C SER A 286 -10.31 -2.30 -7.40
N LYS A 287 -10.31 -3.44 -6.71
CA LYS A 287 -10.52 -3.46 -5.26
C LYS A 287 -9.28 -3.03 -4.46
N THR A 288 -8.15 -2.74 -5.12
CA THR A 288 -6.85 -2.51 -4.46
C THR A 288 -6.82 -1.27 -3.60
N ARG A 289 -7.33 -0.14 -4.13
CA ARG A 289 -7.28 1.15 -3.44
C ARG A 289 -8.49 2.00 -3.74
N LEU A 290 -9.23 2.36 -2.69
CA LEU A 290 -10.26 3.38 -2.76
C LEU A 290 -9.63 4.76 -2.56
N VAL A 291 -9.77 5.63 -3.54
CA VAL A 291 -9.24 7.00 -3.53
C VAL A 291 -10.36 7.95 -3.95
N LYS A 292 -10.49 9.08 -3.25
CA LYS A 292 -11.35 10.18 -3.72
C LYS A 292 -10.51 11.31 -4.28
N TRP A 293 -10.71 11.59 -5.55
CA TRP A 293 -10.26 12.77 -6.27
C TRP A 293 -11.29 13.89 -6.20
N SER A 294 -10.87 15.09 -5.81
CA SER A 294 -11.71 16.26 -5.56
C SER A 294 -12.59 16.64 -6.76
N TYR A 295 -12.09 16.44 -7.98
CA TYR A 295 -12.78 16.80 -9.22
C TYR A 295 -13.81 15.75 -9.70
N LEU A 296 -14.00 14.64 -8.97
CA LEU A 296 -15.06 13.64 -9.23
C LEU A 296 -16.03 13.50 -8.04
N GLU A 297 -15.84 14.30 -6.99
CA GLU A 297 -16.71 14.32 -5.83
C GLU A 297 -18.08 14.92 -6.18
N GLY A 298 -19.15 14.28 -5.72
CA GLY A 298 -20.53 14.62 -6.10
C GLY A 298 -21.04 13.84 -7.30
N ASP A 299 -20.14 13.39 -8.18
CA ASP A 299 -20.49 12.62 -9.37
C ASP A 299 -20.31 11.11 -9.15
N LEU A 300 -19.09 10.67 -8.79
CA LEU A 300 -18.77 9.25 -8.63
C LEU A 300 -18.86 8.77 -7.18
N TYR A 301 -18.64 9.68 -6.22
CA TYR A 301 -18.69 9.38 -4.79
C TYR A 301 -19.02 10.64 -3.98
N PRO A 302 -19.45 10.50 -2.71
CA PRO A 302 -19.78 11.64 -1.87
C PRO A 302 -18.59 12.60 -1.69
N GLN A 303 -18.89 13.85 -1.35
CA GLN A 303 -17.90 14.86 -0.99
C GLN A 303 -16.98 14.40 0.15
N CYS A 304 -15.73 14.84 0.13
CA CYS A 304 -14.75 14.60 1.19
C CYS A 304 -15.15 15.34 2.48
N THR A 305 -15.13 14.65 3.63
CA THR A 305 -15.37 15.29 4.94
C THR A 305 -14.11 15.71 5.68
N GLY A 306 -12.93 15.38 5.15
CA GLY A 306 -11.64 15.84 5.65
C GLY A 306 -11.08 16.98 4.81
N GLU A 307 -9.84 16.83 4.34
CA GLU A 307 -9.11 17.87 3.59
C GLU A 307 -8.59 17.33 2.25
N HIS A 308 -8.31 18.21 1.29
CA HIS A 308 -7.69 17.82 0.03
C HIS A 308 -6.23 18.22 -0.04
N VAL A 309 -5.36 17.28 -0.39
CA VAL A 309 -3.95 17.53 -0.70
C VAL A 309 -3.64 17.00 -2.09
N ARG A 310 -3.27 17.91 -3.00
CA ARG A 310 -2.98 17.60 -4.41
C ARG A 310 -4.15 16.87 -5.09
N SER A 311 -5.36 17.40 -4.88
CA SER A 311 -6.63 16.88 -5.38
C SER A 311 -7.05 15.51 -4.83
N VAL A 312 -6.33 14.93 -3.86
CA VAL A 312 -6.72 13.68 -3.20
C VAL A 312 -7.30 14.00 -1.82
N CYS A 313 -8.46 13.43 -1.50
CA CYS A 313 -9.08 13.52 -0.18
C CYS A 313 -8.24 12.76 0.87
N ILE A 314 -7.91 13.45 1.94
CA ILE A 314 -7.55 12.86 3.22
C ILE A 314 -8.85 12.71 4.00
N TYR A 315 -9.25 11.46 4.25
CA TYR A 315 -10.58 11.13 4.75
C TYR A 315 -10.86 11.68 6.15
N GLY A 316 -12.11 12.10 6.37
CA GLY A 316 -12.65 12.45 7.68
C GLY A 316 -13.61 11.38 8.19
N SER A 317 -14.01 11.47 9.46
CA SER A 317 -14.89 10.48 10.11
C SER A 317 -16.24 10.29 9.40
N GLY A 318 -16.69 11.26 8.60
CA GLY A 318 -17.90 11.16 7.78
C GLY A 318 -17.82 10.06 6.72
N GLU A 319 -16.61 9.68 6.28
CA GLU A 319 -16.41 8.62 5.30
C GLU A 319 -16.51 7.20 5.87
N LEU A 320 -16.51 6.99 7.20
CA LEU A 320 -16.38 5.67 7.82
C LEU A 320 -17.36 4.63 7.23
N ARG A 321 -18.64 4.99 7.12
CA ARG A 321 -19.66 4.09 6.57
C ARG A 321 -19.43 3.82 5.08
N TRP A 322 -19.04 4.82 4.32
CA TRP A 322 -18.79 4.68 2.88
C TRP A 322 -17.59 3.76 2.64
N LEU A 323 -16.46 4.03 3.31
CA LEU A 323 -15.23 3.24 3.23
C LEU A 323 -15.47 1.75 3.52
N LEU A 324 -16.17 1.43 4.61
CA LEU A 324 -16.40 0.03 5.00
C LEU A 324 -17.31 -0.74 4.02
N ASN A 325 -18.23 -0.04 3.35
CA ASN A 325 -19.27 -0.67 2.52
C ASN A 325 -18.99 -0.62 1.01
N TYR A 326 -18.05 0.19 0.53
CA TYR A 326 -17.88 0.41 -0.91
C TYR A 326 -17.33 -0.83 -1.65
N GLY A 327 -16.48 -1.63 -1.01
CA GLY A 327 -16.05 -2.92 -1.54
C GLY A 327 -14.54 -3.15 -1.56
N HIS A 328 -13.74 -2.08 -1.58
CA HIS A 328 -12.28 -2.11 -1.65
C HIS A 328 -11.63 -2.75 -0.41
N TRP A 329 -10.38 -3.15 -0.58
CA TRP A 329 -9.56 -3.78 0.46
C TRP A 329 -8.78 -2.75 1.28
N PHE A 330 -8.34 -1.67 0.64
CA PHE A 330 -7.64 -0.57 1.29
C PHE A 330 -8.12 0.78 0.75
N ALA A 331 -7.78 1.86 1.46
CA ALA A 331 -8.09 3.22 1.07
C ALA A 331 -6.89 4.16 1.22
N ASN A 332 -6.90 5.27 0.48
CA ASN A 332 -5.91 6.36 0.50
C ASN A 332 -6.65 7.72 0.38
N LYS A 333 -6.45 8.71 1.25
CA LYS A 333 -5.38 8.88 2.26
C LYS A 333 -5.93 9.04 3.68
N PHE A 334 -5.11 8.65 4.65
CA PHE A 334 -5.35 8.87 6.07
C PHE A 334 -4.20 9.67 6.68
N GLU A 335 -4.54 10.66 7.51
CA GLU A 335 -3.57 11.47 8.23
C GLU A 335 -4.10 11.74 9.65
N PRO A 336 -3.39 11.32 10.72
CA PRO A 336 -3.83 11.57 12.09
C PRO A 336 -4.03 13.05 12.42
N LYS A 337 -3.32 13.96 11.72
CA LYS A 337 -3.49 15.41 11.88
C LYS A 337 -4.83 15.92 11.34
N VAL A 338 -5.40 15.27 10.32
CA VAL A 338 -6.68 15.65 9.73
C VAL A 338 -7.83 15.06 10.55
N ASP A 339 -7.88 13.74 10.70
CA ASP A 339 -8.90 13.10 11.54
C ASP A 339 -8.40 11.80 12.21
N PRO A 340 -7.96 11.86 13.48
CA PRO A 340 -7.50 10.68 14.20
C PRO A 340 -8.65 9.75 14.61
N VAL A 341 -9.89 10.26 14.67
CA VAL A 341 -11.08 9.48 15.06
C VAL A 341 -11.41 8.46 13.99
N LEU A 342 -11.32 8.83 12.71
CA LEU A 342 -11.58 7.90 11.61
C LEU A 342 -10.65 6.68 11.69
N ILE A 343 -9.36 6.90 11.91
CA ILE A 343 -8.35 5.84 11.95
C ILE A 343 -8.63 4.92 13.14
N GLN A 344 -8.91 5.49 14.33
CA GLN A 344 -9.27 4.72 15.52
C GLN A 344 -10.55 3.90 15.31
N CYS A 345 -11.57 4.49 14.68
CA CYS A 345 -12.79 3.77 14.35
C CYS A 345 -12.54 2.62 13.38
N LEU A 346 -11.67 2.78 12.38
CA LEU A 346 -11.33 1.69 11.46
C LEU A 346 -10.58 0.57 12.19
N GLU A 347 -9.59 0.87 13.03
CA GLU A 347 -8.88 -0.12 13.86
C GLU A 347 -9.87 -0.97 14.68
N GLU A 348 -10.73 -0.32 15.47
CA GLU A 348 -11.71 -1.00 16.32
C GLU A 348 -12.68 -1.86 15.49
N ARG A 349 -13.11 -1.37 14.32
CA ARG A 349 -14.03 -2.11 13.44
C ARG A 349 -13.38 -3.34 12.83
N LEU A 350 -12.11 -3.24 12.44
CA LEU A 350 -11.36 -4.37 11.87
C LEU A 350 -11.06 -5.43 12.94
N GLU A 351 -10.67 -5.02 14.14
CA GLU A 351 -10.48 -5.93 15.27
C GLU A 351 -11.77 -6.65 15.66
N GLN A 352 -12.89 -5.91 15.74
CA GLN A 352 -14.21 -6.49 16.01
C GLN A 352 -14.61 -7.52 14.95
N LYS A 353 -14.37 -7.22 13.66
CA LYS A 353 -14.65 -8.13 12.56
C LYS A 353 -13.80 -9.40 12.64
N GLN A 354 -12.50 -9.25 12.88
CA GLN A 354 -11.58 -10.38 13.06
C GLN A 354 -12.07 -11.29 14.20
N ARG A 355 -12.32 -10.73 15.39
CA ARG A 355 -12.80 -11.49 16.57
C ARG A 355 -14.18 -12.13 16.37
N SER A 356 -15.12 -11.40 15.77
CA SER A 356 -16.47 -11.88 15.50
C SER A 356 -16.48 -13.08 14.56
N LEU A 357 -15.61 -13.08 13.55
CA LEU A 357 -15.48 -14.22 12.64
C LEU A 357 -14.98 -15.47 13.38
N PHE A 358 -13.96 -15.36 14.23
CA PHE A 358 -13.53 -16.49 15.08
C PHE A 358 -14.65 -17.02 15.97
N SER A 359 -15.41 -16.13 16.61
CA SER A 359 -16.52 -16.54 17.49
C SER A 359 -17.67 -17.21 16.73
N ARG A 360 -18.07 -16.68 15.56
CA ARG A 360 -19.24 -17.17 14.81
C ARG A 360 -18.98 -18.43 14.01
N THR A 361 -17.77 -18.60 13.49
CA THR A 361 -17.43 -19.70 12.58
C THR A 361 -16.73 -20.88 13.27
N SER A 362 -16.56 -20.84 14.60
CA SER A 362 -15.79 -21.84 15.37
C SER A 362 -14.38 -22.07 14.81
N LEU A 363 -13.79 -21.05 14.17
CA LEU A 363 -12.40 -21.12 13.71
C LEU A 363 -11.48 -21.17 14.93
N THR A 364 -10.49 -22.04 14.89
CA THR A 364 -9.45 -22.10 15.92
C THR A 364 -8.59 -20.85 15.83
N CYS A 365 -8.48 -20.08 16.93
CA CYS A 365 -7.47 -19.02 17.04
C CYS A 365 -6.14 -19.66 17.43
N HIS A 366 -5.16 -19.54 16.55
CA HIS A 366 -3.75 -19.75 16.87
C HIS A 366 -3.11 -18.41 17.21
N LYS A 367 -2.27 -18.39 18.24
CA LYS A 367 -1.45 -17.23 18.58
C LYS A 367 -0.05 -17.41 18.01
N GLY A 368 0.52 -16.33 17.46
CA GLY A 368 1.92 -16.32 17.07
C GLY A 368 2.83 -16.46 18.29
N SER A 369 3.87 -17.28 18.20
CA SER A 369 4.98 -17.20 19.16
C SER A 369 5.93 -16.11 18.69
N THR A 370 6.00 -15.00 19.44
CA THR A 370 6.97 -13.92 19.22
C THR A 370 8.32 -14.28 19.81
#